data_AF-A0A163Z179-F1
#
_entry.id   AF-A0A163Z179-F1
#
_cell.length_a   1.000
_cell.length_b   1.000
_cell.length_c   1.000
_cell.angle_alpha   90.00
_cell.angle_beta   90.00
_cell.angle_gamma   90.00
#
_symmetry.space_group_name_H-M   'P 1'
#
loop_
_entity.id
_entity.type
_entity.pdbx_description
1 polymer ?
#
loop_
_entity_poly.entity_id
_entity_poly.type
_entity_poly.pdbx_seq_one_letter_code
_entity_poly.pdbx_strand_id
1 'polypeptide(L)'
;MTAVFQDPMFQDEDKAREALEAVRWPDGAICPHCGSSDPDKLAKMGGTKKSHRPGLYYCNDCKGQFTVTVGTVFERSKVPLTKWWMAAHMMNSGKNGVSAHEIHRALGVTYKTAWFMMHRLREAMIDSKPAPMGENGGNVQADETYHLNTSKRAKGYKKGHSHKASIVALVDENTGTVRTFHVQKGVTADKVRDILFTNVIRKATLVTDESALYTYTGKAYGDHQTMNHTGREYVNKLGFTTNNVENFFGVFKRGMRGTYTFCGEQHLQRYLTEFQFRYNNRSGLGVTDGERTAKALKGIEGKRLTYRPAH
;
A
#
# COMPACT_ATOMS: atom_id res chain seq x y z
N MET A 1 -19.02 2.49 -14.04
CA MET A 1 -18.59 1.28 -13.29
C MET A 1 -19.08 -0.03 -13.90
N THR A 2 -20.17 -0.05 -14.69
CA THR A 2 -20.72 -1.28 -15.28
C THR A 2 -19.90 -1.89 -16.41
N ALA A 3 -19.23 -1.09 -17.25
CA ALA A 3 -18.47 -1.63 -18.40
C ALA A 3 -17.23 -2.44 -17.99
N VAL A 4 -16.49 -2.03 -16.95
CA VAL A 4 -15.26 -2.73 -16.54
C VAL A 4 -15.54 -4.13 -16.00
N PHE A 5 -16.63 -4.30 -15.26
CA PHE A 5 -17.00 -5.59 -14.68
C PHE A 5 -17.64 -6.56 -15.68
N GLN A 6 -17.76 -6.19 -16.96
CA GLN A 6 -18.17 -7.14 -18.01
C GLN A 6 -17.03 -8.05 -18.46
N ASP A 7 -15.77 -7.71 -18.13
CA ASP A 7 -14.64 -8.58 -18.42
C ASP A 7 -14.83 -9.96 -17.75
N PRO A 8 -14.58 -11.08 -18.47
CA PRO A 8 -14.73 -12.43 -17.93
C PRO A 8 -13.99 -12.67 -16.61
N MET A 9 -12.87 -11.99 -16.36
CA MET A 9 -12.13 -12.09 -15.09
C MET A 9 -12.97 -11.71 -13.86
N PHE A 10 -14.00 -10.87 -14.02
CA PHE A 10 -14.90 -10.47 -12.94
C PHE A 10 -16.18 -11.30 -12.86
N GLN A 11 -16.43 -12.18 -13.83
CA GLN A 11 -17.67 -12.95 -13.94
C GLN A 11 -17.46 -14.46 -13.81
N ASP A 12 -16.29 -14.95 -14.20
CA ASP A 12 -15.94 -16.37 -14.26
C ASP A 12 -14.78 -16.66 -13.30
N GLU A 13 -14.96 -17.64 -12.41
CA GLU A 13 -13.97 -18.01 -11.39
C GLU A 13 -12.71 -18.67 -11.97
N ASP A 14 -12.82 -19.35 -13.12
CA ASP A 14 -11.69 -19.94 -13.81
C ASP A 14 -10.87 -18.84 -14.51
N LYS A 15 -11.54 -17.87 -15.15
CA LYS A 15 -10.87 -16.69 -15.73
C LYS A 15 -10.23 -15.79 -14.67
N ALA A 16 -10.90 -15.59 -13.54
CA ALA A 16 -10.33 -14.89 -12.39
C ALA A 16 -9.04 -15.57 -11.87
N ARG A 17 -8.99 -16.90 -11.93
CA ARG A 17 -7.82 -17.69 -11.53
C ARG A 17 -6.71 -17.64 -12.55
N GLU A 18 -7.01 -17.81 -13.84
CA GLU A 18 -6.03 -17.68 -14.93
C GLU A 18 -5.36 -16.31 -14.91
N ALA A 19 -6.13 -15.24 -14.69
CA ALA A 19 -5.58 -13.90 -14.54
C ALA A 19 -4.66 -13.76 -13.31
N LEU A 20 -5.04 -14.40 -12.20
CA LEU A 20 -4.20 -14.40 -10.99
C LEU A 20 -2.92 -15.22 -11.18
N GLU A 21 -2.99 -16.35 -11.90
CA GLU A 21 -1.84 -17.15 -12.31
C GLU A 21 -0.89 -16.29 -13.15
N ALA A 22 -1.41 -15.58 -14.16
CA ALA A 22 -0.59 -14.70 -15.01
C ALA A 22 0.09 -13.55 -14.23
N VAL A 23 -0.60 -12.95 -13.25
CA VAL A 23 -0.02 -11.88 -12.42
C VAL A 23 1.04 -12.39 -11.45
N ARG A 24 0.81 -13.55 -10.83
CA ARG A 24 1.73 -14.12 -9.83
C ARG A 24 2.91 -14.84 -10.47
N TRP A 25 2.68 -15.51 -11.58
CA TRP A 25 3.57 -16.47 -12.22
C TRP A 25 3.70 -16.20 -13.72
N PRO A 26 4.27 -15.04 -14.12
CA PRO A 26 4.39 -14.66 -15.53
C PRO A 26 5.21 -15.67 -16.35
N ASP A 27 6.22 -16.28 -15.72
CA ASP A 27 7.16 -17.22 -16.35
C ASP A 27 6.85 -18.70 -16.04
N GLY A 28 5.67 -18.97 -15.46
CA GLY A 28 5.26 -20.31 -15.04
C GLY A 28 5.14 -20.49 -13.53
N ALA A 29 4.44 -21.56 -13.14
CA ALA A 29 4.07 -21.80 -11.75
C ALA A 29 5.30 -22.01 -10.85
N ILE A 30 5.22 -21.51 -9.62
CA ILE A 30 6.25 -21.72 -8.59
C ILE A 30 5.60 -22.37 -7.38
N CYS A 31 6.16 -23.48 -6.91
CA CYS A 31 5.66 -24.17 -5.74
C CYS A 31 5.85 -23.30 -4.48
N PRO A 32 4.77 -22.91 -3.76
CA PRO A 32 4.88 -22.07 -2.57
C PRO A 32 5.45 -22.82 -1.36
N HIS A 33 5.58 -24.15 -1.42
CA HIS A 33 6.08 -24.97 -0.31
C HIS A 33 7.60 -25.16 -0.36
N CYS A 34 8.16 -25.39 -1.54
CA CYS A 34 9.58 -25.70 -1.72
C CYS A 34 10.33 -24.78 -2.69
N GLY A 35 9.64 -23.86 -3.38
CA GLY A 35 10.24 -22.94 -4.33
C GLY A 35 10.59 -23.54 -5.69
N SER A 36 10.29 -24.82 -5.94
CA SER A 36 10.51 -25.44 -7.26
C SER A 36 9.74 -24.67 -8.35
N SER A 37 10.43 -24.33 -9.43
CA SER A 37 9.91 -23.64 -10.61
C SER A 37 10.07 -24.47 -11.88
N ASP A 38 10.46 -25.74 -11.75
CA ASP A 38 10.69 -26.66 -12.87
C ASP A 38 9.35 -27.13 -13.44
N PRO A 39 9.00 -26.77 -14.70
CA PRO A 39 7.71 -27.13 -15.30
C PRO A 39 7.48 -28.64 -15.35
N ASP A 40 8.53 -29.45 -15.53
CA ASP A 40 8.41 -30.91 -15.63
C ASP A 40 8.07 -31.55 -14.28
N LYS A 41 8.35 -30.83 -13.19
CA LYS A 41 8.06 -31.26 -11.82
C LYS A 41 6.76 -30.68 -11.27
N LEU A 42 6.17 -29.73 -11.97
CA LEU A 42 4.93 -29.05 -11.57
C LEU A 42 3.79 -29.46 -12.51
N ALA A 43 3.09 -30.52 -12.14
CA ALA A 43 1.95 -31.00 -12.91
C ALA A 43 0.70 -30.19 -12.57
N LYS A 44 0.14 -29.47 -13.55
CA LYS A 44 -1.23 -28.93 -13.45
C LYS A 44 -2.20 -30.10 -13.50
N MET A 45 -2.90 -30.34 -12.40
CA MET A 45 -3.87 -31.44 -12.31
C MET A 45 -5.10 -31.06 -13.12
N GLY A 46 -5.29 -31.72 -14.26
CA GLY A 46 -6.42 -31.55 -15.16
C GLY A 46 -7.12 -32.87 -15.48
N GLY A 47 -8.43 -32.84 -15.68
CA GLY A 47 -9.20 -34.00 -16.12
C GLY A 47 -10.69 -33.68 -16.24
N THR A 48 -11.38 -34.37 -17.16
CA THR A 48 -12.83 -34.26 -17.40
C THR A 48 -13.68 -34.70 -16.20
N LYS A 49 -13.09 -35.43 -15.25
CA LYS A 49 -13.74 -35.78 -13.98
C LYS A 49 -13.60 -34.61 -13.00
N LYS A 50 -14.72 -34.03 -12.56
CA LYS A 50 -14.85 -32.96 -11.54
C LYS A 50 -14.25 -33.28 -10.14
N SER A 51 -13.43 -34.32 -9.99
CA SER A 51 -12.89 -34.75 -8.69
C SER A 51 -11.79 -33.81 -8.16
N HIS A 52 -11.18 -32.99 -9.02
CA HIS A 52 -10.10 -32.09 -8.62
C HIS A 52 -10.59 -30.64 -8.58
N ARG A 53 -10.08 -29.89 -7.60
CA ARG A 53 -10.34 -28.45 -7.52
C ARG A 53 -9.73 -27.76 -8.75
N PRO A 54 -10.45 -26.88 -9.44
CA PRO A 54 -9.90 -26.14 -10.57
C PRO A 54 -8.61 -25.37 -10.21
N GLY A 55 -7.59 -25.44 -11.07
CA GLY A 55 -6.28 -24.79 -10.88
C GLY A 55 -5.38 -25.42 -9.80
N LEU A 56 -5.57 -26.72 -9.53
CA LEU A 56 -4.71 -27.47 -8.62
C LEU A 56 -3.41 -27.87 -9.33
N TYR A 57 -2.28 -27.62 -8.68
CA TYR A 57 -0.96 -28.08 -9.08
C TYR A 57 -0.45 -29.13 -8.09
N TYR A 58 0.28 -30.12 -8.60
CA TYR A 58 1.03 -31.09 -7.84
C TYR A 58 2.52 -30.90 -8.08
N CYS A 59 3.29 -30.77 -7.00
CA CYS A 59 4.74 -30.66 -7.06
C CYS A 59 5.38 -32.03 -6.81
N ASN A 60 6.16 -32.53 -7.77
CA ASN A 60 6.86 -33.81 -7.65
C ASN A 60 8.05 -33.75 -6.69
N ASP A 61 8.67 -32.57 -6.48
CA ASP A 61 9.79 -32.42 -5.53
C ASP A 61 9.32 -32.56 -4.07
N CYS A 62 8.32 -31.79 -3.66
CA CYS A 62 7.82 -31.80 -2.27
C CYS A 62 6.59 -32.70 -2.07
N LYS A 63 6.10 -33.36 -3.13
CA LYS A 63 4.89 -34.20 -3.17
C LYS A 63 3.62 -33.48 -2.68
N GLY A 64 3.63 -32.15 -2.71
CA GLY A 64 2.60 -31.28 -2.16
C GLY A 64 1.63 -30.78 -3.24
N GLN A 65 0.38 -30.56 -2.83
CA GLN A 65 -0.61 -29.89 -3.67
C GLN A 65 -0.70 -28.41 -3.34
N PHE A 66 -0.90 -27.57 -4.36
CA PHE A 66 -1.09 -26.14 -4.17
C PHE A 66 -1.96 -25.53 -5.28
N THR A 67 -2.44 -24.33 -5.03
CA THR A 67 -3.12 -23.49 -6.01
C THR A 67 -2.46 -22.12 -6.00
N VAL A 68 -2.79 -21.26 -6.97
CA VAL A 68 -2.32 -19.87 -7.03
C VAL A 68 -2.68 -19.03 -5.79
N THR A 69 -3.62 -19.48 -4.96
CA THR A 69 -4.00 -18.78 -3.71
C THR A 69 -3.19 -19.20 -2.49
N VAL A 70 -2.39 -20.27 -2.57
CA VAL A 70 -1.56 -20.75 -1.45
C VAL A 70 -0.37 -19.81 -1.24
N GLY A 71 -0.12 -19.41 0.01
CA GLY A 71 0.94 -18.47 0.36
C GLY A 71 0.60 -17.01 0.09
N THR A 72 -0.67 -16.67 -0.18
CA THR A 72 -1.08 -15.30 -0.54
C THR A 72 -2.11 -14.70 0.41
N VAL A 73 -2.45 -13.43 0.19
CA VAL A 73 -3.59 -12.77 0.83
C VAL A 73 -4.95 -13.41 0.47
N PHE A 74 -5.01 -14.42 -0.40
CA PHE A 74 -6.24 -15.15 -0.70
C PHE A 74 -6.31 -16.52 -0.03
N GLU A 75 -5.21 -16.98 0.57
CA GLU A 75 -5.15 -18.31 1.16
C GLU A 75 -6.25 -18.49 2.22
N ARG A 76 -6.93 -19.64 2.16
CA ARG A 76 -8.09 -20.03 2.99
C ARG A 76 -9.28 -19.07 2.95
N SER A 77 -9.34 -18.17 1.97
CA SER A 77 -10.55 -17.38 1.73
C SER A 77 -11.63 -18.25 1.10
N LYS A 78 -12.88 -18.10 1.58
CA LYS A 78 -14.08 -18.67 0.95
C LYS A 78 -14.75 -17.67 0.00
N VAL A 79 -14.20 -16.45 -0.13
CA VAL A 79 -14.71 -15.44 -1.04
C VAL A 79 -14.24 -15.77 -2.47
N PRO A 80 -15.14 -15.80 -3.46
CA PRO A 80 -14.79 -16.03 -4.87
C PRO A 80 -13.71 -15.06 -5.37
N LEU A 81 -12.82 -15.52 -6.26
CA LEU A 81 -11.73 -14.71 -6.80
C LEU A 81 -12.23 -13.54 -7.64
N THR A 82 -13.32 -13.71 -8.37
CA THR A 82 -14.03 -12.63 -9.08
C THR A 82 -14.30 -11.44 -8.15
N LYS A 83 -14.84 -11.69 -6.95
CA LYS A 83 -15.10 -10.65 -5.95
C LYS A 83 -13.83 -10.02 -5.39
N TRP A 84 -12.74 -10.78 -5.27
CA TRP A 84 -11.44 -10.20 -4.89
C TRP A 84 -10.89 -9.26 -5.95
N TRP A 85 -10.97 -9.65 -7.22
CA TRP A 85 -10.61 -8.80 -8.35
C TRP A 85 -11.46 -7.53 -8.40
N MET A 86 -12.78 -7.65 -8.24
CA MET A 86 -13.67 -6.48 -8.17
C MET A 86 -13.32 -5.56 -7.00
N ALA A 87 -13.10 -6.11 -5.79
CA ALA A 87 -12.70 -5.31 -4.63
C ALA A 87 -11.34 -4.60 -4.86
N ALA A 88 -10.37 -5.32 -5.40
CA ALA A 88 -9.05 -4.77 -5.73
C ALA A 88 -9.17 -3.65 -6.77
N HIS A 89 -9.97 -3.84 -7.81
CA HIS A 89 -10.21 -2.82 -8.82
C HIS A 89 -10.89 -1.59 -8.21
N MET A 90 -11.99 -1.75 -7.47
CA MET A 90 -12.70 -0.64 -6.82
C MET A 90 -11.79 0.17 -5.87
N MET A 91 -10.92 -0.51 -5.12
CA MET A 91 -9.95 0.16 -4.25
C MET A 91 -8.91 0.96 -5.03
N ASN A 92 -8.54 0.49 -6.22
CA ASN A 92 -7.48 1.09 -7.02
C ASN A 92 -7.96 2.14 -8.01
N SER A 93 -9.22 2.16 -8.45
CA SER A 93 -9.70 3.10 -9.47
C SER A 93 -10.07 4.49 -8.91
N GLY A 94 -10.50 4.58 -7.66
CA GLY A 94 -10.88 5.87 -7.06
C GLY A 94 -9.69 6.66 -6.51
N LYS A 95 -9.66 8.00 -6.71
CA LYS A 95 -8.64 8.88 -6.09
C LYS A 95 -8.79 9.00 -4.58
N ASN A 96 -10.02 8.99 -4.06
CA ASN A 96 -10.28 9.06 -2.61
C ASN A 96 -10.36 7.67 -1.95
N GLY A 97 -10.52 6.63 -2.75
CA GLY A 97 -10.67 5.24 -2.30
C GLY A 97 -12.13 4.82 -2.34
N VAL A 98 -12.45 3.72 -1.68
CA VAL A 98 -13.82 3.19 -1.58
C VAL A 98 -14.07 2.70 -0.17
N SER A 99 -15.24 2.98 0.40
CA SER A 99 -15.56 2.52 1.75
C SER A 99 -15.88 1.02 1.78
N ALA A 100 -15.69 0.39 2.95
CA ALA A 100 -16.08 -1.01 3.15
C ALA A 100 -17.59 -1.22 2.97
N HIS A 101 -18.42 -0.21 3.24
CA HIS A 101 -19.86 -0.27 2.99
C HIS A 101 -20.19 -0.27 1.50
N GLU A 102 -19.47 0.49 0.67
CA GLU A 102 -19.64 0.47 -0.78
C GLU A 102 -19.23 -0.89 -1.37
N ILE A 103 -18.09 -1.45 -0.95
CA ILE A 103 -17.67 -2.81 -1.37
C ILE A 103 -18.69 -3.86 -0.95
N HIS A 104 -19.18 -3.80 0.30
CA HIS A 104 -20.21 -4.72 0.81
C HIS A 104 -21.45 -4.72 -0.09
N ARG A 105 -21.98 -3.53 -0.42
CA ARG A 105 -23.18 -3.40 -1.26
C ARG A 105 -22.91 -3.85 -2.69
N ALA A 106 -21.78 -3.44 -3.26
CA ALA A 106 -21.44 -3.76 -4.65
C ALA A 106 -21.20 -5.25 -4.88
N LEU A 107 -20.60 -5.96 -3.92
CA LEU A 107 -20.24 -7.38 -4.07
C LEU A 107 -21.21 -8.35 -3.42
N GLY A 108 -22.23 -7.86 -2.71
CA GLY A 108 -23.19 -8.70 -1.98
C GLY A 108 -22.53 -9.60 -0.94
N VAL A 109 -21.46 -9.14 -0.28
CA VAL A 109 -20.78 -9.84 0.82
C VAL A 109 -21.01 -9.09 2.12
N THR A 110 -20.95 -9.72 3.30
CA THR A 110 -21.16 -8.97 4.56
C THR A 110 -20.17 -7.81 4.74
N TYR A 111 -20.54 -6.79 5.51
CA TYR A 111 -19.62 -5.69 5.87
C TYR A 111 -18.31 -6.20 6.49
N LYS A 112 -18.39 -7.17 7.40
CA LYS A 112 -17.20 -7.76 8.04
C LYS A 112 -16.28 -8.42 7.00
N THR A 113 -16.86 -9.11 6.02
CA THR A 113 -16.13 -9.70 4.89
C THR A 113 -15.47 -8.62 4.05
N ALA A 114 -16.21 -7.59 3.62
CA ALA A 114 -15.67 -6.49 2.84
C ALA A 114 -14.52 -5.77 3.57
N TRP A 115 -14.71 -5.44 4.85
CA TRP A 115 -13.69 -4.81 5.68
C TRP A 115 -12.42 -5.67 5.77
N PHE A 116 -12.57 -6.98 6.00
CA PHE A 116 -11.44 -7.90 6.05
C PHE A 116 -10.73 -8.05 4.70
N MET A 117 -11.49 -8.09 3.59
CA MET A 117 -10.93 -8.10 2.24
C MET A 117 -10.07 -6.88 1.99
N MET A 118 -10.56 -5.69 2.32
CA MET A 118 -9.79 -4.45 2.14
C MET A 118 -8.49 -4.45 2.94
N HIS A 119 -8.49 -4.95 4.17
CA HIS A 119 -7.26 -5.06 4.95
C HIS A 119 -6.24 -6.00 4.32
N ARG A 120 -6.67 -7.16 3.80
CA ARG A 120 -5.79 -8.07 3.06
C ARG A 120 -5.23 -7.44 1.79
N LEU A 121 -6.04 -6.68 1.06
CA LEU A 121 -5.57 -5.96 -0.13
C LEU A 121 -4.59 -4.83 0.22
N ARG A 122 -4.76 -4.14 1.34
CA ARG A 122 -3.80 -3.15 1.84
C ARG A 122 -2.45 -3.76 2.19
N GLU A 123 -2.43 -4.98 2.74
CA GLU A 123 -1.17 -5.70 2.95
C GLU A 123 -0.49 -6.02 1.61
N ALA A 124 -1.26 -6.44 0.60
CA ALA A 124 -0.73 -6.68 -0.74
C ALA A 124 -0.04 -5.44 -1.34
N MET A 125 -0.53 -4.24 -1.01
CA MET A 125 0.02 -2.95 -1.45
C MET A 125 1.34 -2.53 -0.75
N ILE A 126 1.79 -3.24 0.29
CA ILE A 126 3.06 -2.94 0.96
C ILE A 126 4.23 -3.23 0.02
N ASP A 127 5.11 -2.25 -0.17
CA ASP A 127 6.43 -2.51 -0.74
C ASP A 127 7.35 -3.09 0.34
N SER A 128 7.75 -4.35 0.19
CA SER A 128 8.52 -5.07 1.19
C SER A 128 10.02 -4.77 1.15
N LYS A 129 10.55 -4.25 0.04
CA LYS A 129 11.98 -3.96 -0.13
C LYS A 129 12.20 -2.69 -0.95
N PRO A 130 11.75 -1.53 -0.45
CA PRO A 130 11.93 -0.28 -1.17
C PRO A 130 13.41 0.14 -1.18
N ALA A 131 13.97 0.44 -2.35
CA ALA A 131 15.31 1.03 -2.47
C ALA A 131 15.37 2.42 -1.81
N PRO A 132 16.49 2.95 -1.30
CA PRO A 132 16.53 4.31 -0.78
C PRO A 132 16.13 5.39 -1.82
N MET A 133 15.55 6.51 -1.36
CA MET A 133 15.20 7.69 -2.16
C MET A 133 16.39 8.64 -2.31
N GLY A 134 16.34 9.52 -3.32
CA GLY A 134 17.37 10.54 -3.55
C GLY A 134 18.58 10.00 -4.32
N GLU A 135 18.37 9.04 -5.22
CA GLU A 135 19.42 8.55 -6.11
C GLU A 135 20.04 9.69 -6.91
N ASN A 136 21.35 9.57 -7.19
CA ASN A 136 22.15 10.59 -7.90
C ASN A 136 22.14 11.99 -7.25
N GLY A 137 21.88 12.08 -5.94
CA GLY A 137 21.80 13.38 -5.24
C GLY A 137 20.48 14.10 -5.48
N GLY A 138 19.43 13.39 -5.90
CA GLY A 138 18.10 13.95 -6.12
C GLY A 138 17.48 14.57 -4.87
N ASN A 139 16.47 15.40 -5.08
CA ASN A 139 15.75 16.09 -4.02
C ASN A 139 14.73 15.16 -3.36
N VAL A 140 14.72 15.15 -2.03
CA VAL A 140 13.73 14.43 -1.25
C VAL A 140 13.04 15.38 -0.29
N GLN A 141 11.74 15.57 -0.51
CA GLN A 141 10.87 16.34 0.37
C GLN A 141 10.53 15.51 1.60
N ALA A 142 10.58 16.10 2.79
CA ALA A 142 10.11 15.47 4.03
C ALA A 142 9.22 16.44 4.81
N ASP A 143 8.09 15.94 5.28
CA ASP A 143 7.13 16.72 6.07
C ASP A 143 6.35 15.78 7.02
N GLU A 144 5.85 16.35 8.11
CA GLU A 144 4.99 15.68 9.05
C GLU A 144 3.57 16.25 9.07
N THR A 145 2.62 15.37 9.34
CA THR A 145 1.26 15.80 9.63
C THR A 145 0.69 15.04 10.82
N TYR A 146 -0.29 15.68 11.45
CA TYR A 146 -1.01 15.14 12.60
C TYR A 146 -2.48 14.89 12.23
N HIS A 147 -2.92 13.64 12.27
CA HIS A 147 -4.28 13.24 11.90
C HIS A 147 -4.85 12.17 12.83
N LEU A 148 -6.17 11.95 12.78
CA LEU A 148 -6.93 11.10 13.70
C LEU A 148 -6.87 11.56 15.16
N ASN A 149 -7.89 11.19 15.93
CA ASN A 149 -7.88 11.38 17.38
C ASN A 149 -7.45 10.06 18.05
N THR A 150 -6.29 10.08 18.68
CA THR A 150 -5.70 8.94 19.42
C THR A 150 -6.14 8.91 20.88
N SER A 151 -6.77 10.00 21.36
CA SER A 151 -7.16 10.18 22.76
C SER A 151 -8.60 9.76 23.06
N LYS A 152 -9.18 8.78 22.34
CA LYS A 152 -10.59 8.32 22.52
C LYS A 152 -10.95 7.88 23.96
N ARG A 153 -9.96 7.76 24.86
CA ARG A 153 -10.10 7.42 26.29
C ARG A 153 -9.28 8.31 27.23
N ALA A 154 -8.76 9.45 26.78
CA ALA A 154 -7.98 10.31 27.67
C ALA A 154 -8.89 10.99 28.71
N LYS A 155 -8.51 10.91 29.99
CA LYS A 155 -9.22 11.52 31.12
C LYS A 155 -9.24 13.07 31.10
N GLY A 156 -8.65 13.71 30.09
CA GLY A 156 -8.58 15.16 29.97
C GLY A 156 -8.23 15.64 28.56
N TYR A 157 -8.52 16.92 28.31
CA TYR A 157 -8.20 17.61 27.06
C TYR A 157 -6.69 17.78 26.91
N LYS A 158 -6.13 17.25 25.83
CA LYS A 158 -4.71 17.42 25.50
C LYS A 158 -4.54 18.52 24.44
N LYS A 159 -3.79 19.57 24.76
CA LYS A 159 -3.52 20.71 23.86
C LYS A 159 -2.59 20.32 22.70
N GLY A 160 -2.72 21.02 21.57
CA GLY A 160 -1.85 20.86 20.40
C GLY A 160 -2.01 19.51 19.68
N HIS A 161 -0.93 18.98 19.13
CA HIS A 161 -0.94 17.74 18.34
C HIS A 161 -0.77 16.45 19.15
N SER A 162 -0.63 16.55 20.47
CA SER A 162 -0.34 15.42 21.37
C SER A 162 -1.44 14.35 21.47
N HIS A 163 -2.65 14.65 20.99
CA HIS A 163 -3.78 13.70 20.89
C HIS A 163 -4.02 13.20 19.46
N LYS A 164 -3.10 13.48 18.53
CA LYS A 164 -3.21 13.10 17.13
C LYS A 164 -2.14 12.09 16.76
N ALA A 165 -2.46 11.20 15.84
CA ALA A 165 -1.48 10.28 15.29
C ALA A 165 -0.52 11.09 14.41
N SER A 166 0.78 10.84 14.61
CA SER A 166 1.85 11.52 13.88
C SER A 166 2.20 10.72 12.63
N ILE A 167 2.33 11.40 11.50
CA ILE A 167 2.58 10.79 10.20
C ILE A 167 3.74 11.56 9.58
N VAL A 168 4.77 10.85 9.12
CA VAL A 168 5.86 11.44 8.32
C VAL A 168 5.71 10.93 6.90
N ALA A 169 5.86 11.83 5.92
CA ALA A 169 5.91 11.45 4.51
C ALA A 169 7.21 11.95 3.87
N LEU A 170 7.74 11.13 2.97
CA LEU A 170 8.90 11.43 2.14
C LEU A 170 8.46 11.40 0.68
N VAL A 171 8.84 12.38 -0.13
CA VAL A 171 8.59 12.39 -1.57
C VAL A 171 9.90 12.60 -2.31
N ASP A 172 10.23 11.67 -3.20
CA ASP A 172 11.35 11.80 -4.13
C ASP A 172 10.89 12.56 -5.37
N GLU A 173 11.48 13.73 -5.64
CA GLU A 173 11.04 14.61 -6.74
C GLU A 173 11.33 14.02 -8.13
N ASN A 174 12.44 13.29 -8.27
CA ASN A 174 12.85 12.71 -9.54
C ASN A 174 11.90 11.60 -9.99
N THR A 175 11.50 10.74 -9.05
CA THR A 175 10.61 9.61 -9.32
C THR A 175 9.13 9.96 -9.13
N GLY A 176 8.84 11.02 -8.39
CA GLY A 176 7.47 11.38 -7.99
C GLY A 176 6.82 10.36 -7.05
N THR A 177 7.63 9.54 -6.36
CA THR A 177 7.16 8.49 -5.43
C THR A 177 7.14 8.99 -3.99
N VAL A 178 6.16 8.50 -3.21
CA VAL A 178 5.98 8.82 -1.79
C VAL A 178 6.24 7.60 -0.91
N ARG A 179 6.71 7.84 0.32
CA ARG A 179 6.75 6.90 1.44
C ARG A 179 6.14 7.51 2.67
N THR A 180 5.44 6.69 3.45
CA THR A 180 4.69 7.16 4.62
C THR A 180 4.87 6.29 5.83
N PHE A 181 4.97 6.95 6.98
CA PHE A 181 5.29 6.31 8.26
C PHE A 181 4.35 6.85 9.33
N HIS A 182 3.52 5.99 9.89
CA HIS A 182 2.82 6.25 11.13
C HIS A 182 3.79 6.13 12.30
N VAL A 183 4.04 7.23 12.99
CA VAL A 183 4.95 7.30 14.13
C VAL A 183 4.16 7.15 15.42
N GLN A 184 4.15 5.94 15.97
CA GLN A 184 3.47 5.64 17.23
C GLN A 184 4.09 6.42 18.39
N LYS A 185 3.22 6.84 19.33
CA LYS A 185 3.60 7.62 20.53
C LYS A 185 4.29 8.96 20.19
N GLY A 186 3.86 9.62 19.12
CA GLY A 186 4.31 10.95 18.74
C GLY A 186 5.64 10.97 17.97
N VAL A 187 5.81 11.99 17.14
CA VAL A 187 7.03 12.25 16.38
C VAL A 187 8.07 12.98 17.24
N THR A 188 9.33 12.55 17.13
CA THR A 188 10.50 13.18 17.75
C THR A 188 11.59 13.32 16.70
N ALA A 189 12.55 14.23 16.91
CA ALA A 189 13.68 14.42 16.00
C ALA A 189 14.46 13.13 15.77
N ASP A 190 14.65 12.30 16.81
CA ASP A 190 15.33 11.01 16.69
C ASP A 190 14.56 10.01 15.82
N LYS A 191 13.24 9.91 15.98
CA LYS A 191 12.43 9.01 15.14
C LYS A 191 12.41 9.46 13.67
N VAL A 192 12.37 10.78 13.44
CA VAL A 192 12.46 11.35 12.09
C VAL A 192 13.84 11.06 11.49
N ARG A 193 14.91 11.20 12.28
CA ARG A 193 16.26 10.82 11.89
C ARG A 193 16.34 9.35 11.48
N ASP A 194 15.80 8.43 12.26
CA ASP A 194 15.82 7.00 11.93
C ASP A 194 15.09 6.69 10.61
N ILE A 195 13.91 7.30 10.41
CA ILE A 195 13.15 7.18 9.16
C ILE A 195 13.99 7.66 7.98
N LEU A 196 14.57 8.86 8.10
CA LEU A 196 15.38 9.50 7.09
C LEU A 196 16.65 8.70 6.76
N PHE A 197 17.38 8.23 7.76
CA PHE A 197 18.60 7.45 7.59
C PHE A 197 18.34 6.09 6.92
N THR A 198 17.17 5.50 7.17
CA THR A 198 16.79 4.21 6.58
C THR A 198 16.29 4.36 5.14
N ASN A 199 15.70 5.50 4.78
CA ASN A 199 14.95 5.65 3.53
C ASN A 199 15.56 6.62 2.52
N VAL A 200 16.51 7.47 2.92
CA VAL A 200 17.04 8.54 2.06
C VAL A 200 18.56 8.47 2.03
N ILE A 201 19.13 8.50 0.82
CA ILE A 201 20.57 8.48 0.61
C ILE A 201 21.19 9.75 1.18
N ARG A 202 22.30 9.64 1.92
CA ARG A 202 22.95 10.81 2.56
C ARG A 202 23.44 11.87 1.57
N LYS A 203 23.70 11.52 0.31
CA LYS A 203 24.10 12.46 -0.74
C LYS A 203 22.93 13.26 -1.33
N ALA A 204 21.68 12.90 -1.01
CA ALA A 204 20.50 13.61 -1.48
C ALA A 204 20.41 15.02 -0.89
N THR A 205 19.68 15.90 -1.57
CA THR A 205 19.25 17.19 -1.03
C THR A 205 17.94 17.00 -0.28
N LEU A 206 17.94 17.25 1.02
CA LEU A 206 16.73 17.20 1.84
C LEU A 206 15.97 18.52 1.71
N VAL A 207 14.67 18.48 1.46
CA VAL A 207 13.81 19.66 1.36
C VAL A 207 12.70 19.57 2.40
N THR A 208 12.59 20.53 3.31
CA THR A 208 11.62 20.49 4.42
C THR A 208 10.96 21.84 4.63
N ASP A 209 9.96 21.90 5.50
CA ASP A 209 9.47 23.14 6.08
C ASP A 209 10.42 23.65 7.20
N GLU A 210 9.96 24.62 7.99
CA GLU A 210 10.68 25.19 9.14
C GLU A 210 10.59 24.32 10.42
N SER A 211 10.13 23.06 10.33
CA SER A 211 9.99 22.20 11.50
C SER A 211 11.33 21.89 12.16
N ALA A 212 11.39 22.13 13.47
CA ALA A 212 12.57 21.86 14.29
C ALA A 212 13.02 20.39 14.24
N LEU A 213 12.12 19.47 13.85
CA LEU A 213 12.40 18.04 13.70
C LEU A 213 13.51 17.75 12.68
N TYR A 214 13.66 18.60 11.65
CA TYR A 214 14.61 18.38 10.56
C TYR A 214 15.94 19.11 10.74
N THR A 215 15.99 20.15 11.56
CA THR A 215 17.15 21.07 11.68
C THR A 215 18.49 20.39 11.93
N TYR A 216 18.54 19.41 12.83
CA TYR A 216 19.78 18.69 13.15
C TYR A 216 20.08 17.54 12.18
N THR A 217 19.06 16.75 11.84
CA THR A 217 19.22 15.58 10.94
C THR A 217 19.51 15.98 9.49
N GLY A 218 19.03 17.15 9.07
CA GLY A 218 19.27 17.75 7.76
C GLY A 218 20.76 17.99 7.49
N LYS A 219 21.53 18.37 8.51
CA LYS A 219 22.98 18.66 8.39
C LYS A 219 23.83 17.49 7.91
N ALA A 220 23.35 16.26 8.03
CA ALA A 220 24.11 15.09 7.60
C ALA A 220 23.84 14.73 6.12
N TYR A 221 22.97 15.48 5.42
CA TYR A 221 22.65 15.28 4.00
C TYR A 221 23.58 16.12 3.11
N GLY A 222 23.57 15.86 1.80
CA GLY A 222 24.42 16.57 0.83
C GLY A 222 24.09 18.07 0.79
N ASP A 223 22.81 18.39 0.97
CA ASP A 223 22.29 19.73 1.19
C ASP A 223 20.97 19.65 1.98
N HIS A 224 20.59 20.74 2.66
CA HIS A 224 19.31 20.86 3.36
C HIS A 224 18.68 22.22 3.10
N GLN A 225 17.54 22.21 2.43
CA GLN A 225 16.77 23.39 2.04
C GLN A 225 15.47 23.47 2.84
N THR A 226 15.19 24.62 3.43
CA THR A 226 13.99 24.87 4.25
C THR A 226 13.07 25.88 3.58
N MET A 227 11.77 25.60 3.52
CA MET A 227 10.75 26.50 2.96
C MET A 227 10.11 27.34 4.05
N ASN A 228 10.11 28.67 3.87
CA ASN A 228 9.38 29.58 4.77
C ASN A 228 7.93 29.78 4.28
N HIS A 229 7.02 28.96 4.82
CA HIS A 229 5.60 29.06 4.50
C HIS A 229 4.91 30.32 5.07
N THR A 230 5.50 30.96 6.08
CA THR A 230 4.97 32.19 6.69
C THR A 230 5.08 33.39 5.74
N GLY A 231 6.06 33.39 4.83
CA GLY A 231 6.27 34.44 3.82
C GLY A 231 5.49 34.29 2.50
N ARG A 232 4.62 33.26 2.37
CA ARG A 232 3.97 32.86 1.09
C ARG A 232 4.97 32.45 -0.01
N GLU A 233 6.16 31.97 0.36
CA GLU A 233 7.10 31.39 -0.59
C GLU A 233 6.65 29.95 -0.93
N TYR A 234 6.10 29.75 -2.13
CA TYR A 234 5.73 28.42 -2.64
C TYR A 234 6.92 27.66 -3.26
N VAL A 235 7.96 28.41 -3.62
CA VAL A 235 9.24 27.97 -4.15
C VAL A 235 10.30 28.90 -3.56
N ASN A 236 11.38 28.35 -2.99
CA ASN A 236 12.45 29.21 -2.48
C ASN A 236 13.27 29.84 -3.63
N LYS A 237 14.16 30.78 -3.30
CA LYS A 237 15.01 31.47 -4.29
C LYS A 237 15.91 30.54 -5.13
N LEU A 238 16.13 29.31 -4.66
CA LEU A 238 16.94 28.29 -5.32
C LEU A 238 16.10 27.27 -6.12
N GLY A 239 14.77 27.43 -6.17
CA GLY A 239 13.88 26.58 -6.97
C GLY A 239 13.30 25.37 -6.23
N PHE A 240 13.56 25.18 -4.94
CA PHE A 240 13.05 24.05 -4.15
C PHE A 240 11.63 24.30 -3.63
N THR A 241 10.88 23.23 -3.38
CA THR A 241 9.49 23.29 -2.89
C THR A 241 9.11 22.06 -2.06
N THR A 242 8.07 22.18 -1.22
CA THR A 242 7.43 21.07 -0.46
C THR A 242 6.05 20.71 -1.02
N ASN A 243 5.68 21.25 -2.19
CA ASN A 243 4.34 21.11 -2.77
C ASN A 243 3.91 19.65 -3.01
N ASN A 244 4.85 18.73 -3.29
CA ASN A 244 4.48 17.35 -3.60
C ASN A 244 4.04 16.59 -2.34
N VAL A 245 4.76 16.78 -1.23
CA VAL A 245 4.39 16.17 0.06
C VAL A 245 3.11 16.79 0.62
N GLU A 246 2.93 18.10 0.49
CA GLU A 246 1.67 18.78 0.83
C GLU A 246 0.49 18.26 0.00
N ASN A 247 0.68 18.08 -1.31
CA ASN A 247 -0.34 17.53 -2.20
C ASN A 247 -0.77 16.13 -1.74
N PHE A 248 0.20 15.27 -1.43
CA PHE A 248 -0.05 13.93 -0.90
C PHE A 248 -0.90 14.02 0.39
N PHE A 249 -0.49 14.84 1.36
CA PHE A 249 -1.24 15.00 2.60
C PHE A 249 -2.64 15.59 2.38
N GLY A 250 -2.80 16.49 1.41
CA GLY A 250 -4.10 17.02 1.02
C GLY A 250 -5.05 15.93 0.52
N VAL A 251 -4.56 15.02 -0.34
CA VAL A 251 -5.35 13.87 -0.83
C VAL A 251 -5.67 12.90 0.32
N PHE A 252 -4.67 12.55 1.14
CA PHE A 252 -4.84 11.68 2.30
C PHE A 252 -5.91 12.24 3.26
N LYS A 253 -5.78 13.49 3.70
CA LYS A 253 -6.72 14.13 4.65
C LYS A 253 -8.14 14.20 4.09
N ARG A 254 -8.32 14.48 2.79
CA ARG A 254 -9.65 14.47 2.14
C ARG A 254 -10.26 13.08 2.13
N GLY A 255 -9.49 12.06 1.76
CA GLY A 255 -9.96 10.67 1.77
C GLY A 255 -10.32 10.18 3.18
N MET A 256 -9.52 10.54 4.19
CA MET A 256 -9.83 10.20 5.59
C MET A 256 -11.09 10.91 6.12
N ARG A 257 -11.34 12.16 5.74
CA ARG A 257 -12.56 12.88 6.14
C ARG A 257 -13.81 12.35 5.41
N GLY A 258 -13.70 12.07 4.12
CA GLY A 258 -14.84 11.69 3.27
C GLY A 258 -15.14 10.20 3.26
N THR A 259 -14.16 9.37 2.88
CA THR A 259 -14.36 7.93 2.60
C THR A 259 -14.07 7.06 3.82
N TYR A 260 -13.04 7.41 4.59
CA TYR A 260 -12.53 6.61 5.72
C TYR A 260 -12.77 7.28 7.06
N THR A 261 -14.00 7.76 7.28
CA THR A 261 -14.43 8.56 8.44
C THR A 261 -14.07 7.91 9.78
N PHE A 262 -13.98 6.58 9.84
CA PHE A 262 -13.51 5.86 11.02
C PHE A 262 -12.28 5.01 10.71
N CYS A 263 -11.16 5.38 11.32
CA CYS A 263 -9.92 4.62 11.32
C CYS A 263 -9.39 4.52 12.76
N GLY A 264 -9.13 3.30 13.21
CA GLY A 264 -8.39 3.07 14.46
C GLY A 264 -6.90 3.30 14.23
N GLU A 265 -6.21 3.91 15.19
CA GLU A 265 -4.76 4.21 15.09
C GLU A 265 -3.93 2.96 14.74
N GLN A 266 -4.30 1.79 15.26
CA GLN A 266 -3.63 0.52 14.98
C GLN A 266 -3.70 0.10 13.49
N HIS A 267 -4.61 0.70 12.71
CA HIS A 267 -4.75 0.44 11.29
C HIS A 267 -4.22 1.57 10.43
N LEU A 268 -3.84 2.72 11.01
CA LEU A 268 -3.47 3.93 10.27
C LEU A 268 -2.38 3.65 9.22
N GLN A 269 -1.35 2.88 9.57
CA GLN A 269 -0.30 2.51 8.62
C GLN A 269 -0.86 1.81 7.37
N ARG A 270 -1.85 0.92 7.51
CA ARG A 270 -2.46 0.23 6.36
C ARG A 270 -3.20 1.19 5.43
N TYR A 271 -3.85 2.20 5.99
CA TYR A 271 -4.51 3.23 5.18
C TYR A 271 -3.46 4.09 4.48
N LEU A 272 -2.41 4.49 5.18
CA LEU A 272 -1.27 5.21 4.58
C LEU A 272 -0.66 4.41 3.42
N THR A 273 -0.43 3.11 3.60
CA THR A 273 0.02 2.20 2.52
C THR A 273 -0.89 2.25 1.30
N GLU A 274 -2.22 2.28 1.49
CA GLU A 274 -3.17 2.37 0.37
C GLU A 274 -3.03 3.70 -0.39
N PHE A 275 -2.92 4.82 0.32
CA PHE A 275 -2.74 6.14 -0.30
C PHE A 275 -1.38 6.24 -1.00
N GLN A 276 -0.32 5.77 -0.34
CA GLN A 276 1.02 5.67 -0.91
C GLN A 276 1.02 4.86 -2.20
N PHE A 277 0.43 3.65 -2.18
CA PHE A 277 0.37 2.76 -3.33
C PHE A 277 -0.36 3.41 -4.51
N ARG A 278 -1.51 4.04 -4.27
CA ARG A 278 -2.26 4.74 -5.33
C ARG A 278 -1.51 5.95 -5.85
N TYR A 279 -0.85 6.71 -4.99
CA TYR A 279 -0.03 7.86 -5.38
C TYR A 279 1.13 7.40 -6.29
N ASN A 280 1.85 6.34 -5.91
CA ASN A 280 3.00 5.80 -6.66
C ASN A 280 2.61 5.08 -7.96
N ASN A 281 1.32 4.81 -8.15
CA ASN A 281 0.80 4.13 -9.34
C ASN A 281 -0.30 4.95 -10.02
N ARG A 282 -0.28 6.28 -9.89
CA ARG A 282 -1.28 7.19 -10.47
C ARG A 282 -1.14 7.29 -12.00
N SER A 283 -2.22 7.69 -12.67
CA SER A 283 -2.23 7.91 -14.13
C SER A 283 -1.21 8.95 -14.59
N GLY A 284 -0.89 9.94 -13.74
CA GLY A 284 0.19 10.91 -14.01
C GLY A 284 1.60 10.29 -14.09
N LEU A 285 1.77 9.03 -13.69
CA LEU A 285 2.99 8.24 -13.88
C LEU A 285 2.83 7.17 -14.98
N GLY A 286 1.82 7.32 -15.85
CA GLY A 286 1.54 6.39 -16.95
C GLY A 286 0.87 5.08 -16.54
N VAL A 287 0.36 4.96 -15.31
CA VAL A 287 -0.25 3.71 -14.80
C VAL A 287 -1.77 3.78 -14.83
N THR A 288 -2.39 2.92 -15.62
CA THR A 288 -3.85 2.75 -15.71
C THR A 288 -4.42 2.08 -14.47
N ASP A 289 -5.74 2.16 -14.27
CA ASP A 289 -6.39 1.52 -13.11
C ASP A 289 -6.31 -0.02 -13.16
N GLY A 290 -6.32 -0.60 -14.36
CA GLY A 290 -6.11 -2.04 -14.57
C GLY A 290 -4.70 -2.47 -14.16
N GLU A 291 -3.68 -1.77 -14.65
CA GLU A 291 -2.28 -2.02 -14.25
C GLU A 291 -2.05 -1.79 -12.77
N ARG A 292 -2.64 -0.75 -12.18
CA ARG A 292 -2.58 -0.51 -10.73
C ARG A 292 -3.17 -1.68 -9.94
N THR A 293 -4.30 -2.22 -10.41
CA THR A 293 -4.93 -3.41 -9.82
C THR A 293 -4.00 -4.62 -9.92
N ALA A 294 -3.43 -4.88 -11.10
CA ALA A 294 -2.49 -5.98 -11.31
C ALA A 294 -1.23 -5.83 -10.42
N LYS A 295 -0.67 -4.62 -10.29
CA LYS A 295 0.46 -4.35 -9.39
C LYS A 295 0.11 -4.62 -7.92
N ALA A 296 -1.09 -4.25 -7.47
CA ALA A 296 -1.54 -4.56 -6.10
C ALA A 296 -1.64 -6.07 -5.89
N LEU A 297 -2.16 -6.79 -6.89
CA LEU A 297 -2.29 -8.24 -6.82
C LEU A 297 -0.99 -9.01 -7.01
N LYS A 298 0.02 -8.42 -7.64
CA LYS A 298 1.38 -8.97 -7.67
C LYS A 298 2.00 -9.00 -6.27
N GLY A 299 1.68 -8.00 -5.44
CA GLY A 299 2.21 -7.88 -4.07
C GLY A 299 1.58 -8.79 -3.01
N ILE A 300 0.76 -9.77 -3.39
CA ILE A 300 0.00 -10.63 -2.46
C ILE A 300 0.82 -11.72 -1.78
N GLU A 301 1.97 -12.07 -2.35
CA GLU A 301 2.76 -13.23 -1.95
C GLU A 301 3.41 -13.03 -0.57
N GLY A 302 3.36 -14.08 0.26
CA GLY A 302 3.93 -14.07 1.61
C GLY A 302 3.12 -13.27 2.65
N LYS A 303 2.06 -12.56 2.26
CA LYS A 303 1.36 -11.59 3.13
C LYS A 303 0.06 -12.10 3.73
N ARG A 304 0.03 -13.37 4.10
CA ARG A 304 -1.16 -13.96 4.73
C ARG A 304 -1.40 -13.34 6.12
N LEU A 305 -2.43 -12.50 6.23
CA LEU A 305 -2.95 -12.08 7.54
C LEU A 305 -3.55 -13.27 8.30
N THR A 306 -2.85 -13.74 9.33
CA THR A 306 -3.37 -14.71 10.29
C THR A 306 -3.90 -13.99 11.53
N TYR A 307 -5.06 -14.41 12.04
CA TYR A 307 -5.67 -13.91 13.28
C TYR A 307 -4.93 -14.36 14.56
N ARG A 308 -3.60 -14.55 14.53
CA ARG A 308 -2.88 -14.92 15.76
C ARG A 308 -2.88 -13.70 16.70
N PRO A 309 -3.33 -13.84 17.96
CA PRO A 309 -2.87 -12.95 19.01
C PRO A 309 -1.34 -13.05 19.04
N ALA A 310 -0.64 -11.93 19.15
CA ALA A 310 0.74 -12.01 19.61
C ALA A 310 0.68 -12.68 20.99
N HIS A 311 1.26 -13.87 21.09
CA HIS A 311 1.50 -14.53 22.37
C HIS A 311 2.61 -13.79 23.10
#